data_AF-A0A9P5H2M6-F1
#
_entry.id   AF-A0A9P5H2M6-F1
#
_cell.length_a   1.000
_cell.length_b   1.000
_cell.length_c   1.000
_cell.angle_alpha   90.00
_cell.angle_beta   90.00
_cell.angle_gamma   90.00
#
_symmetry.space_group_name_H-M   'P 1'
#
loop_
_entity.id
_entity.type
_entity.pdbx_description
1 polymer ?
#
loop_
_entity_poly.entity_id
_entity_poly.type
_entity_poly.pdbx_seq_one_letter_code
_entity_poly.pdbx_strand_id
1 'polypeptide(L)'
;MADIDPFDSALDLLRRLNPKQTTDHLNAIISLAPDLTEDLLSSVDQPLTVRRCKQTGRDYLLCDYNRDGDSYRSPWSNQFDPPLDESGAGGVGAGGSEGFRTTKDNNL
;
A
#
# COMPACT_ATOMS: atom_id res chain seq x y z
N MET A 1 -31.13 -20.96 -10.37
CA MET A 1 -30.50 -19.71 -10.81
C MET A 1 -29.15 -19.70 -10.13
N ALA A 2 -28.05 -19.60 -10.86
CA ALA A 2 -26.75 -19.39 -10.20
C ALA A 2 -26.89 -18.10 -9.40
N ASP A 3 -26.78 -18.19 -8.07
CA ASP A 3 -26.69 -17.01 -7.23
C ASP A 3 -25.53 -16.18 -7.79
N ILE A 4 -25.82 -14.96 -8.20
CA ILE A 4 -24.82 -14.07 -8.75
C ILE A 4 -23.96 -13.65 -7.58
N ASP A 5 -22.76 -14.22 -7.47
CA ASP A 5 -21.82 -13.83 -6.43
C ASP A 5 -21.47 -12.35 -6.64
N PRO A 6 -21.75 -11.48 -5.65
CA PRO A 6 -21.37 -10.07 -5.71
C PRO A 6 -19.88 -9.87 -5.98
N PHE A 7 -19.03 -10.78 -5.49
CA PHE A 7 -17.58 -10.74 -5.72
C PHE A 7 -17.23 -11.01 -7.19
N ASP A 8 -17.77 -12.07 -7.79
CA ASP A 8 -17.55 -12.36 -9.21
C ASP A 8 -18.07 -11.24 -10.12
N SER A 9 -19.20 -10.62 -9.73
CA SER A 9 -19.78 -9.50 -10.47
C SER A 9 -18.90 -8.25 -10.41
N ALA A 10 -18.32 -7.95 -9.23
CA ALA A 10 -17.36 -6.87 -9.06
C ALA A 10 -16.11 -7.09 -9.92
N LEU A 11 -15.58 -8.32 -9.96
CA LEU A 11 -14.45 -8.66 -10.82
C LEU A 11 -14.79 -8.55 -12.31
N ASP A 12 -15.98 -8.97 -12.74
CA ASP A 12 -16.42 -8.81 -14.14
C ASP A 12 -16.54 -7.33 -14.54
N LEU A 13 -17.03 -6.47 -13.64
CA LEU A 13 -17.07 -5.03 -13.87
C LEU A 13 -15.66 -4.45 -14.05
N LEU A 14 -14.72 -4.78 -13.14
CA LEU A 14 -13.35 -4.29 -13.21
C LEU A 14 -12.62 -4.75 -14.49
N ARG A 15 -12.98 -5.91 -15.04
CA ARG A 15 -12.45 -6.40 -16.34
C ARG A 15 -12.99 -5.64 -17.56
N ARG A 16 -14.15 -4.99 -17.45
CA ARG A 16 -14.81 -4.26 -18.55
C ARG A 16 -14.57 -2.75 -18.51
N LEU A 17 -14.30 -2.21 -17.33
CA LEU A 17 -14.06 -0.79 -17.12
C LEU A 17 -12.68 -0.36 -17.62
N ASN A 18 -12.46 0.96 -17.70
CA ASN A 18 -11.20 1.49 -18.23
C ASN A 18 -10.05 1.21 -17.25
N PRO A 19 -8.99 0.47 -17.66
CA PRO A 19 -7.89 0.10 -16.77
C PRO A 19 -7.05 1.29 -16.28
N LYS A 20 -7.22 2.49 -16.87
CA LYS A 20 -6.56 3.71 -16.38
C LYS A 20 -7.17 4.24 -15.08
N GLN A 21 -8.41 3.87 -14.77
CA GLN A 21 -9.17 4.35 -13.62
C GLN A 21 -9.52 3.22 -12.65
N THR A 22 -8.75 2.12 -12.66
CA THR A 22 -8.99 0.95 -11.80
C THR A 22 -9.10 1.33 -10.33
N THR A 23 -8.25 2.25 -9.83
CA THR A 23 -8.31 2.72 -8.45
C THR A 23 -9.64 3.40 -8.12
N ASP A 24 -10.14 4.28 -9.00
CA ASP A 24 -11.42 4.98 -8.79
C ASP A 24 -12.60 3.99 -8.85
N HIS A 25 -12.56 3.05 -9.79
CA HIS A 25 -13.58 2.02 -9.94
C HIS A 25 -13.63 1.08 -8.74
N LEU A 26 -12.47 0.65 -8.24
CA LEU A 26 -12.36 -0.20 -7.06
C LEU A 26 -12.90 0.51 -5.82
N ASN A 27 -12.52 1.78 -5.60
CA ASN A 27 -13.05 2.58 -4.48
C ASN A 27 -14.57 2.76 -4.55
N ALA A 28 -15.14 2.92 -5.75
CA ALA A 28 -16.58 3.01 -5.94
C ALA A 28 -17.29 1.70 -5.60
N ILE A 29 -16.71 0.54 -5.96
CA ILE A 29 -17.26 -0.78 -5.63
C ILE A 29 -17.16 -1.04 -4.12
N ILE A 30 -16.02 -0.72 -3.50
CA ILE A 30 -15.83 -0.80 -2.05
C ILE A 30 -16.86 0.05 -1.30
N SER A 31 -17.16 1.25 -1.81
CA SER A 31 -18.18 2.12 -1.23
C SER A 31 -19.60 1.54 -1.31
N LEU A 32 -19.87 0.70 -2.31
CA LEU A 32 -21.17 0.03 -2.50
C LEU A 32 -21.29 -1.24 -1.65
N ALA A 33 -20.20 -2.01 -1.54
CA ALA A 33 -20.14 -3.29 -0.84
C ALA A 33 -18.89 -3.35 0.04
N PRO A 34 -18.91 -2.72 1.24
CA PRO A 34 -17.75 -2.64 2.11
C PRO A 34 -17.33 -4.01 2.65
N ASP A 35 -18.25 -4.98 2.69
CA ASP A 35 -17.97 -6.35 3.12
C ASP A 35 -16.98 -7.09 2.21
N LEU A 36 -16.83 -6.66 0.95
CA LEU A 36 -15.94 -7.26 -0.04
C LEU A 36 -14.57 -6.57 -0.12
N THR A 37 -14.30 -5.57 0.73
CA THR A 37 -13.11 -4.70 0.62
C THR A 37 -11.80 -5.50 0.63
N GLU A 38 -11.63 -6.39 1.60
CA GLU A 38 -10.41 -7.18 1.78
C GLU A 38 -10.18 -8.14 0.62
N ASP A 39 -11.23 -8.83 0.18
CA ASP A 39 -11.16 -9.79 -0.93
C ASP A 39 -10.87 -9.07 -2.26
N LEU A 40 -11.44 -7.88 -2.46
CA LEU A 40 -11.22 -7.08 -3.67
C LEU A 40 -9.82 -6.44 -3.70
N LEU A 41 -9.35 -5.87 -2.59
CA LEU A 41 -8.02 -5.27 -2.51
C LEU A 41 -6.92 -6.32 -2.69
N SER A 42 -7.12 -7.53 -2.18
CA SER A 42 -6.17 -8.64 -2.34
C SER A 42 -6.21 -9.30 -3.73
N SER A 43 -7.33 -9.20 -4.45
CA SER A 43 -7.52 -9.86 -5.76
C SER A 43 -7.32 -8.93 -6.97
N VAL A 44 -7.33 -7.61 -6.77
CA VAL A 44 -7.31 -6.62 -7.87
C VAL A 44 -6.03 -5.79 -7.83
N ASP A 45 -5.20 -5.95 -8.86
CA ASP A 45 -3.99 -5.15 -9.02
C ASP A 45 -4.32 -3.68 -9.32
N GLN A 46 -3.69 -2.79 -8.54
CA GLN A 46 -3.74 -1.35 -8.77
C GLN A 46 -2.42 -0.85 -9.38
N PRO A 47 -2.46 0.22 -10.19
CA PRO A 47 -1.24 0.82 -10.73
C PRO A 47 -0.31 1.25 -9.59
N LEU A 48 0.93 0.75 -9.63
CA LEU A 48 1.95 1.05 -8.63
C LEU A 48 2.27 2.54 -8.62
N THR A 49 2.14 3.16 -7.45
CA THR A 49 2.52 4.56 -7.24
C THR A 49 3.88 4.60 -6.58
N VAL A 50 4.71 5.59 -6.93
CA VAL A 50 6.02 5.80 -6.30
C VAL A 50 5.88 6.88 -5.21
N ARG A 51 6.44 6.65 -4.03
CA ARG A 51 6.59 7.64 -2.97
C ARG A 51 8.06 7.74 -2.57
N ARG A 52 8.46 8.90 -2.08
CA ARG A 52 9.82 9.14 -1.61
C ARG A 52 9.90 9.01 -0.10
N CYS A 53 10.80 8.18 0.39
CA CYS A 53 11.07 8.04 1.81
C CYS A 53 11.70 9.33 2.35
N LYS A 54 11.03 9.98 3.31
CA LYS A 54 11.49 11.24 3.91
C LYS A 54 12.81 11.13 4.67
N GLN A 55 13.16 9.94 5.19
CA GLN A 55 14.39 9.72 5.95
C GLN A 55 15.60 9.45 5.06
N THR A 56 15.46 8.56 4.07
CA THR A 56 16.59 8.13 3.23
C THR A 56 16.67 8.86 1.90
N GLY A 57 15.62 9.59 1.51
CA GLY A 57 15.50 10.26 0.22
C GLY A 57 15.37 9.30 -0.97
N ARG A 58 15.14 8.00 -0.73
CA ARG A 58 14.99 6.98 -1.76
C ARG A 58 13.53 6.75 -2.10
N ASP A 59 13.27 6.47 -3.36
CA ASP A 59 11.94 6.16 -3.85
C ASP A 59 11.57 4.71 -3.52
N TYR A 60 10.30 4.46 -3.25
CA TYR A 60 9.72 3.15 -2.98
C TYR A 60 8.33 3.04 -3.61
N LEU A 61 7.91 1.81 -3.89
CA LEU A 61 6.62 1.50 -4.50
C LEU A 61 5.55 1.36 -3.42
N LEU A 62 4.37 1.91 -3.72
CA LEU A 62 3.15 1.75 -2.93
C LEU A 62 2.35 0.60 -3.54
N CYS A 63 2.01 -0.36 -2.68
CA CYS A 63 1.13 -1.49 -2.98
C CYS A 63 0.31 -1.84 -1.74
N ASP A 64 -0.67 -2.71 -1.91
CA ASP A 64 -1.51 -3.14 -0.79
C ASP A 64 -0.70 -3.91 0.28
N TYR A 65 0.33 -4.65 -0.15
CA TYR A 65 1.20 -5.40 0.76
C TYR A 65 2.05 -4.55 1.72
N ASN A 66 2.28 -3.27 1.41
CA ASN A 66 2.96 -2.35 2.32
C ASN A 66 2.04 -1.27 2.88
N ARG A 67 0.71 -1.45 2.74
CA ARG A 67 -0.31 -0.54 3.24
C ARG A 67 -0.86 -1.02 4.58
N ASP A 68 -1.10 -0.07 5.47
CA ASP A 68 -1.86 -0.26 6.71
C ASP A 68 -2.75 0.98 6.89
N GLY A 69 -4.07 0.80 6.77
CA GLY A 69 -5.02 1.90 6.67
C GLY A 69 -4.71 2.85 5.50
N ASP A 70 -4.30 4.08 5.83
CA ASP A 70 -3.88 5.11 4.85
C ASP A 70 -2.36 5.31 4.79
N SER A 71 -1.61 4.50 5.53
CA SER A 71 -0.17 4.61 5.70
C SER A 71 0.58 3.53 4.93
N TYR A 72 1.76 3.89 4.42
CA TYR A 72 2.59 2.96 3.63
C TYR A 72 3.97 2.80 4.25
N ARG A 73 4.42 1.55 4.40
CA ARG A 73 5.71 1.20 4.97
C ARG A 73 6.83 1.30 3.94
N SER A 74 7.83 2.12 4.23
CA SER A 74 9.06 2.23 3.43
C SER A 74 10.00 1.04 3.72
N PRO A 75 10.52 0.34 2.69
CA PRO A 75 11.49 -0.74 2.88
C PRO A 75 12.87 -0.22 3.35
N TRP A 76 13.14 1.07 3.17
CA TRP A 76 14.43 1.68 3.51
C TRP A 76 14.52 2.11 4.96
N SER A 77 13.46 2.73 5.49
CA SER A 77 13.42 3.26 6.85
C SER A 77 12.63 2.38 7.81
N ASN A 78 11.88 1.39 7.30
CA ASN A 78 10.98 0.57 8.10
C ASN A 78 9.91 1.41 8.85
N GLN A 79 9.53 2.57 8.28
CA GLN A 79 8.56 3.49 8.88
C GLN A 79 7.35 3.64 7.96
N PHE A 80 6.19 3.83 8.58
CA PHE A 80 4.94 4.16 7.91
C PHE A 80 4.86 5.67 7.62
N ASP A 81 4.33 6.04 6.45
CA ASP A 81 4.03 7.43 6.08
C ASP A 81 2.61 7.51 5.49
N PRO A 82 1.67 8.26 6.11
CA PRO A 82 1.81 8.97 7.40
C PRO A 82 2.13 8.04 8.59
N PRO A 83 2.66 8.57 9.72
CA PRO A 83 2.87 7.76 10.92
C PRO A 83 1.53 7.17 11.39
N LEU A 84 1.52 5.88 11.73
CA LEU A 84 0.37 5.27 12.38
C LEU A 84 0.26 5.80 13.81
N ASP A 85 -0.95 6.11 14.27
CA ASP A 85 -1.17 6.45 15.68
C ASP A 85 -0.83 5.24 16.55
N GLU A 86 0.08 5.41 17.52
CA GLU A 86 0.57 4.36 18.43
C GLU A 86 -0.51 3.75 19.36
N SER A 87 -1.81 3.98 19.13
CA SER A 87 -2.93 3.43 19.90
C SER A 87 -3.64 2.23 19.25
N GLY A 88 -3.19 1.74 18.10
CA GLY A 88 -3.69 0.50 17.48
C GLY A 88 -2.73 -0.67 17.72
N ALA A 89 -3.22 -1.73 18.36
CA ALA A 89 -2.44 -2.94 18.63
C ALA A 89 -1.99 -3.65 17.33
N GLY A 90 -0.74 -3.45 16.91
CA GLY A 90 -0.07 -4.28 15.92
C GLY A 90 0.92 -3.55 15.04
N GLY A 91 2.21 -3.58 15.37
CA GLY A 91 3.25 -3.10 14.46
C GLY A 91 4.56 -2.73 15.14
N VAL A 92 5.39 -3.73 15.40
CA VAL A 92 6.79 -3.53 15.85
C VAL A 92 7.58 -2.72 14.81
N GLY A 93 8.22 -1.63 15.24
CA GLY A 93 9.06 -0.82 14.36
C GLY A 93 9.87 0.32 14.99
N ALA A 94 9.93 0.44 16.32
CA ALA A 94 10.91 1.30 16.99
C ALA A 94 12.23 0.53 17.17
N GLY A 95 13.10 0.55 16.16
CA GLY A 95 14.43 -0.04 16.26
C GLY A 95 15.12 -0.21 14.92
N GLY A 96 15.91 0.77 14.52
CA GLY A 96 16.67 0.73 13.26
C GLY A 96 17.64 1.90 13.11
N SER A 97 18.37 2.23 14.18
CA SER A 97 19.54 3.09 14.09
C SER A 97 20.72 2.29 13.54
N GLU A 98 20.94 2.26 12.22
CA GLU A 98 22.22 1.80 11.66
C GLU A 98 22.76 2.76 10.58
N GLY A 99 23.56 3.71 11.06
CA GLY A 99 24.88 4.03 10.51
C GLY A 99 25.01 4.35 9.02
N PHE A 100 24.81 5.61 8.63
CA PHE A 100 25.55 6.18 7.50
C PHE A 100 27.00 6.42 7.94
N ARG A 101 27.84 5.38 7.89
CA ARG A 101 29.30 5.52 7.96
C ARG A 101 29.79 6.02 6.60
N THR A 102 29.90 7.33 6.42
CA THR A 102 30.81 7.86 5.41
C THR A 102 32.23 7.61 5.89
N THR A 103 32.89 6.63 5.31
CA THR A 103 34.34 6.57 5.24
C THR A 103 34.79 7.89 4.60
N LYS A 104 35.23 8.86 5.39
CA LYS A 104 36.03 9.96 4.86
C LYS A 104 37.43 9.42 4.72
N ASP A 105 37.86 9.45 3.47
CA ASP A 105 39.08 8.88 2.97
C ASP A 105 40.32 9.41 3.68
N ASN A 106 41.29 8.52 3.79
CA ASN A 106 42.69 8.78 4.13
C ASN A 106 43.18 10.11 3.56
N ASN A 107 43.70 10.97 4.43
CA ASN A 107 44.67 11.98 4.03
C ASN A 107 46.02 11.59 4.62
N LEU A 108 46.96 11.30 3.72
CA LEU A 108 48.41 11.36 3.98
C LEU A 108 48.83 12.78 4.38
#